data_AF-A0A4S8KKA5-F1
#
_entry.id   AF-A0A4S8KKA5-F1
#
_cell.length_a   1.000
_cell.length_b   1.000
_cell.length_c   1.000
_cell.angle_alpha   90.00
_cell.angle_beta   90.00
_cell.angle_gamma   90.00
#
_symmetry.space_group_name_H-M   'P 1'
#
loop_
_entity.id
_entity.type
_entity.pdbx_description
1 polymer ?
#
loop_
_entity_poly.entity_id
_entity_poly.type
_entity_poly.pdbx_seq_one_letter_code
_entity_poly.pdbx_strand_id
1 'polypeptide(L)'
;MRVRVVPVPKQGGCRITESWLRSLTDSECMSRFRITTTNIFDLIDALDVPEIITTPSRYKFDAMEAFCLTLARFRSAGDQSDLCRMYHRSQSAISEVINFMMSLMSSMAQQIFELEVLQLKGCS
;
A
#
# COMPACT_ATOMS: atom_id res chain seq x y z
N MET A 1 5.84 -3.01 33.94
CA MET A 1 5.64 -3.11 32.49
C MET A 1 4.19 -2.79 32.16
N ARG A 2 3.89 -1.67 31.48
CA ARG A 2 2.55 -1.46 30.91
C ARG A 2 2.51 -2.19 29.57
N VAL A 3 1.81 -3.32 29.51
CA VAL A 3 1.44 -3.92 28.22
C VAL A 3 0.53 -2.89 27.54
N ARG A 4 1.01 -2.22 26.49
CA ARG A 4 0.12 -1.49 25.60
C ARG A 4 -0.77 -2.54 24.97
N VAL A 5 -1.99 -2.68 25.47
CA VAL A 5 -3.05 -3.38 24.76
C VAL A 5 -3.34 -2.52 23.54
N VAL A 6 -2.69 -2.84 22.42
CA VAL A 6 -3.05 -2.26 21.13
C VAL A 6 -4.44 -2.81 20.83
N PRO A 7 -5.47 -1.96 20.74
CA PRO A 7 -6.81 -2.43 20.40
C PRO A 7 -6.72 -3.23 19.12
N VAL A 8 -7.23 -4.46 19.12
CA VAL A 8 -7.36 -5.24 17.90
C VAL A 8 -8.21 -4.39 16.95
N PRO A 9 -7.68 -3.98 15.78
CA PRO A 9 -8.43 -3.11 14.89
C PRO A 9 -9.72 -3.81 14.48
N LYS A 10 -10.85 -3.07 14.47
CA LYS A 10 -12.19 -3.57 14.10
C LYS A 10 -12.26 -4.40 12.81
N GLN A 11 -11.27 -4.26 11.94
CA GLN A 11 -11.13 -4.98 10.67
C GLN A 11 -10.67 -6.44 10.80
N GLY A 12 -10.10 -6.85 11.95
CA GLY A 12 -9.36 -8.10 12.12
C GLY A 12 -10.02 -9.31 11.44
N GLY A 13 -9.30 -9.92 10.49
CA GLY A 13 -9.77 -11.08 9.74
C GLY A 13 -10.50 -10.78 8.43
N CYS A 14 -10.64 -9.52 8.02
CA CYS A 14 -11.20 -9.14 6.72
C CYS A 14 -10.15 -8.50 5.78
N ARG A 15 -10.36 -8.63 4.47
CA ARG A 15 -9.58 -7.92 3.46
C ARG A 15 -9.86 -6.43 3.50
N ILE A 16 -8.95 -5.64 2.94
CA ILE A 16 -9.19 -4.21 2.71
C ILE A 16 -10.21 -4.11 1.56
N THR A 17 -11.30 -3.39 1.77
CA THR A 17 -12.30 -3.08 0.74
C THR A 17 -12.45 -1.58 0.63
N GLU A 18 -12.94 -1.09 -0.51
CA GLU A 18 -13.16 0.34 -0.72
C GLU A 18 -14.16 0.90 0.30
N SER A 19 -15.28 0.20 0.53
CA SER A 19 -16.29 0.58 1.53
C SER A 19 -15.70 0.70 2.94
N TRP A 20 -14.80 -0.22 3.30
CA TRP A 20 -14.11 -0.17 4.58
C TRP A 20 -13.14 1.00 4.64
N LEU A 21 -12.32 1.22 3.60
CA LEU A 21 -11.36 2.31 3.56
C LEU A 21 -12.07 3.68 3.67
N ARG A 22 -13.17 3.86 2.93
CA ARG A 22 -14.00 5.08 2.98
C ARG A 22 -14.72 5.27 4.31
N SER A 23 -14.90 4.23 5.10
CA SER A 23 -15.50 4.33 6.43
C SER A 23 -14.54 4.85 7.51
N LEU A 24 -13.23 4.90 7.22
CA LEU A 24 -12.22 5.38 8.16
C LEU A 24 -12.25 6.89 8.29
N THR A 25 -12.09 7.38 9.51
CA THR A 25 -11.72 8.79 9.73
C THR A 25 -10.30 9.07 9.26
N ASP A 26 -9.98 10.32 8.94
CA ASP A 26 -8.62 10.72 8.57
C ASP A 26 -7.58 10.33 9.63
N SER A 27 -7.93 10.45 10.92
CA SER A 27 -7.04 10.05 12.01
C SER A 27 -6.73 8.55 12.00
N GLU A 28 -7.73 7.71 11.74
CA GLU A 28 -7.55 6.27 11.61
C GLU A 28 -6.74 5.91 10.37
N CYS A 29 -7.01 6.57 9.24
CA CYS A 29 -6.27 6.40 7.99
C CYS A 29 -4.80 6.78 8.18
N MET A 30 -4.51 7.95 8.75
CA MET A 30 -3.16 8.42 9.08
C MET A 30 -2.44 7.51 10.08
N SER A 31 -3.17 6.93 11.03
CA SER A 31 -2.59 5.97 11.98
C SER A 31 -2.15 4.67 11.31
N ARG A 32 -2.90 4.20 10.30
CA ARG A 32 -2.67 2.93 9.60
C ARG A 32 -1.70 3.04 8.43
N PHE A 33 -1.87 4.07 7.61
CA PHE A 33 -1.23 4.21 6.30
C PHE A 33 -0.33 5.45 6.18
N ARG A 34 -0.35 6.36 7.17
CA ARG A 34 0.38 7.65 7.17
C ARG A 34 -0.04 8.62 6.06
N ILE A 35 -1.20 8.38 5.48
CA ILE A 35 -1.81 9.19 4.43
C ILE A 35 -3.32 9.21 4.62
N THR A 36 -4.00 10.24 4.12
CA THR A 36 -5.46 10.37 4.15
C THR A 36 -6.12 9.51 3.08
N THR A 37 -7.40 9.20 3.25
CA THR A 37 -8.15 8.37 2.30
C THR A 37 -8.20 9.00 0.90
N THR A 38 -8.41 10.31 0.81
CA THR A 38 -8.42 11.03 -0.49
C THR A 38 -7.09 10.87 -1.22
N ASN A 39 -5.98 11.15 -0.53
CA ASN A 39 -4.65 11.08 -1.15
C ASN A 39 -4.26 9.63 -1.50
N ILE A 40 -4.84 8.61 -0.85
CA ILE A 40 -4.66 7.21 -1.28
C ILE A 40 -5.18 7.02 -2.71
N PHE A 41 -6.40 7.48 -3.00
CA PHE A 41 -6.98 7.36 -4.34
C PHE A 41 -6.23 8.22 -5.35
N ASP A 42 -5.89 9.47 -4.99
CA ASP A 42 -5.13 10.36 -5.88
C ASP A 42 -3.77 9.76 -6.26
N LEU A 43 -3.08 9.09 -5.31
CA LEU A 43 -1.82 8.43 -5.59
C LEU A 43 -1.99 7.15 -6.40
N ILE A 44 -3.05 6.37 -6.19
CA ILE A 44 -3.32 5.19 -7.02
C ILE A 44 -3.49 5.61 -8.48
N ASP A 45 -4.25 6.69 -8.72
CA ASP A 45 -4.48 7.24 -10.05
C ASP A 45 -3.18 7.82 -10.63
N ALA A 46 -2.41 8.57 -9.85
CA ALA A 46 -1.14 9.17 -10.30
C ALA A 46 -0.04 8.15 -10.57
N LEU A 47 0.00 7.04 -9.83
CA LEU A 47 0.93 5.92 -10.04
C LEU A 47 0.50 5.01 -11.20
N ASP A 48 -0.67 5.24 -11.79
CA ASP A 48 -1.29 4.39 -12.83
C ASP A 48 -1.30 2.91 -12.42
N VAL A 49 -1.73 2.65 -11.18
CA VAL A 49 -1.74 1.28 -10.63
C VAL A 49 -2.79 0.46 -11.38
N PRO A 50 -2.45 -0.75 -11.89
CA PRO A 50 -3.43 -1.58 -12.57
C PRO A 50 -4.63 -1.92 -11.68
N GLU A 51 -5.84 -1.77 -12.23
CA GLU A 51 -7.10 -2.02 -11.51
C GLU A 51 -7.10 -3.40 -10.82
N ILE A 52 -6.59 -4.42 -11.52
CA ILE A 52 -6.43 -5.78 -11.01
C ILE A 52 -4.98 -6.22 -11.15
N ILE A 53 -4.39 -6.63 -10.04
CA ILE A 53 -3.05 -7.18 -9.96
C ILE A 53 -3.16 -8.69 -9.76
N THR A 54 -2.54 -9.45 -10.65
CA THR A 54 -2.38 -10.91 -10.49
C THR A 54 -0.92 -11.24 -10.29
N THR A 55 -0.58 -11.80 -9.14
CA THR A 55 0.81 -12.16 -8.81
C THR A 55 1.24 -13.48 -9.50
N PRO A 56 2.54 -13.82 -9.52
CA PRO A 56 3.01 -15.10 -10.07
C PRO A 56 2.36 -16.33 -9.44
N SER A 57 2.10 -16.29 -8.13
CA SER A 57 1.36 -17.36 -7.42
C SER A 57 -0.17 -17.28 -7.61
N ARG A 58 -0.65 -16.43 -8.53
CA ARG A 58 -2.06 -16.22 -8.90
C ARG A 58 -2.92 -15.62 -7.80
N TYR A 59 -2.33 -14.91 -6.84
CA TYR A 59 -3.10 -14.08 -5.92
C TYR A 59 -3.65 -12.87 -6.68
N LYS A 60 -4.90 -12.51 -6.40
CA LYS A 60 -5.55 -11.34 -6.99
C LYS A 60 -5.78 -10.26 -5.94
N PHE A 61 -5.54 -9.03 -6.36
CA PHE A 61 -5.74 -7.80 -5.59
C PHE A 61 -6.35 -6.76 -6.50
N ASP A 62 -7.21 -5.92 -5.95
CA ASP A 62 -7.49 -4.63 -6.59
C ASP A 62 -6.36 -3.63 -6.27
N ALA A 63 -6.28 -2.55 -7.06
CA ALA A 63 -5.26 -1.51 -6.91
C ALA A 63 -5.21 -0.93 -5.48
N MET A 64 -6.38 -0.70 -4.89
CA MET A 64 -6.53 -0.07 -3.58
C MET A 64 -6.05 -0.96 -2.44
N GLU A 65 -6.44 -2.24 -2.44
CA GLU A 65 -5.98 -3.24 -1.47
C GLU A 65 -4.47 -3.41 -1.57
N ALA A 66 -3.93 -3.53 -2.79
CA ALA A 66 -2.49 -3.67 -3.04
C ALA A 66 -1.69 -2.47 -2.49
N PHE A 67 -2.15 -1.26 -2.78
CA PHE A 67 -1.49 -0.04 -2.32
C PHE A 67 -1.61 0.13 -0.80
N CYS A 68 -2.79 -0.10 -0.21
CA CYS A 68 -2.99 -0.03 1.23
C CYS A 68 -2.15 -1.07 2.00
N LEU A 69 -2.00 -2.29 1.49
CA LEU A 69 -1.13 -3.32 2.08
C LEU A 69 0.34 -2.87 2.08
N THR A 70 0.77 -2.24 0.99
CA THR A 70 2.12 -1.67 0.86
C THR A 70 2.36 -0.55 1.88
N LEU A 71 1.43 0.40 1.99
CA LEU A 71 1.50 1.49 2.97
C LEU A 71 1.49 0.96 4.42
N ALA A 72 0.64 -0.02 4.72
CA ALA A 72 0.60 -0.67 6.02
C ALA A 72 1.92 -1.38 6.35
N ARG A 73 2.57 -1.98 5.34
CA ARG A 73 3.91 -2.57 5.52
C ARG A 73 4.94 -1.51 5.84
N PHE A 74 4.99 -0.39 5.11
CA PHE A 74 5.98 0.67 5.35
C PHE A 74 5.79 1.33 6.71
N ARG A 75 4.54 1.47 7.15
CA ARG A 75 4.22 2.02 8.47
C ARG A 75 4.68 1.10 9.61
N SER A 76 4.66 -0.21 9.42
CA SER A 76 4.92 -1.19 10.48
C SER A 76 6.37 -1.68 10.46
N ALA A 77 7.10 -1.42 11.55
CA ALA A 77 8.33 -2.15 11.87
C ALA A 77 8.05 -3.59 12.36
N GLY A 78 6.77 -3.95 12.57
CA GLY A 78 6.33 -5.27 12.99
C GLY A 78 6.56 -6.35 11.93
N ASP A 79 6.46 -7.60 12.36
CA ASP A 79 6.61 -8.73 11.45
C ASP A 79 5.42 -8.82 10.48
N GLN A 80 5.59 -9.63 9.44
CA GLN A 80 4.57 -9.82 8.41
C GLN A 80 3.35 -10.60 8.93
N SER A 81 3.47 -11.32 10.05
CA SER A 81 2.39 -12.08 10.66
C SER A 81 1.29 -11.17 11.23
N ASP A 82 1.66 -9.98 11.72
CA ASP A 82 0.69 -8.98 12.17
C ASP A 82 -0.16 -8.45 11.00
N LEU A 83 0.45 -8.23 9.83
CA LEU A 83 -0.27 -7.84 8.62
C LEU A 83 -1.21 -8.96 8.14
N CYS A 84 -0.76 -10.21 8.19
CA CYS A 84 -1.59 -11.37 7.85
C CYS A 84 -2.85 -11.41 8.71
N ARG A 85 -2.70 -11.22 10.03
CA ARG A 85 -3.81 -11.19 11.00
C ARG A 85 -4.74 -10.00 10.75
N MET A 86 -4.18 -8.86 10.41
CA MET A 86 -4.95 -7.62 10.26
C MET A 86 -5.79 -7.59 8.98
N TYR A 87 -5.24 -8.09 7.86
CA TYR A 87 -5.82 -7.91 6.53
C TYR A 87 -6.21 -9.22 5.82
N HIS A 88 -6.14 -10.35 6.52
CA HIS A 88 -6.60 -11.65 6.03
C HIS A 88 -6.01 -12.06 4.67
N ARG A 89 -4.70 -11.85 4.54
CA ARG A 89 -3.89 -12.32 3.42
C ARG A 89 -2.77 -13.20 3.94
N SER A 90 -2.40 -14.21 3.16
CA SER A 90 -1.25 -15.05 3.49
C SER A 90 0.04 -14.22 3.41
N GLN A 91 1.08 -14.67 4.11
CA GLN A 91 2.37 -14.00 4.10
C GLN A 91 2.93 -13.90 2.67
N SER A 92 2.84 -14.98 1.89
CA SER A 92 3.28 -15.00 0.50
C SER A 92 2.51 -14.01 -0.36
N ALA A 93 1.18 -13.94 -0.21
CA ALA A 93 0.34 -13.01 -0.96
C ALA A 93 0.72 -11.55 -0.66
N ILE A 94 0.92 -11.22 0.62
CA ILE A 94 1.39 -9.88 1.04
C ILE A 94 2.78 -9.59 0.47
N SER A 95 3.71 -10.55 0.54
CA SER A 95 5.07 -10.37 0.02
C SER A 95 5.08 -10.08 -1.48
N GLU A 96 4.33 -10.87 -2.25
CA GLU A 96 4.27 -10.73 -3.71
C GLU A 96 3.65 -9.41 -4.14
N VAL A 97 2.55 -8.97 -3.50
CA VAL A 97 1.92 -7.70 -3.87
C VAL A 97 2.79 -6.50 -3.48
N ILE A 98 3.49 -6.55 -2.35
CA ILE A 98 4.44 -5.49 -1.97
C ILE A 98 5.59 -5.42 -2.96
N ASN A 99 6.15 -6.56 -3.36
CA ASN A 99 7.23 -6.59 -4.35
C ASN A 99 6.77 -6.01 -5.69
N PHE A 100 5.56 -6.36 -6.15
CA PHE A 100 4.96 -5.77 -7.34
C PHE A 100 4.86 -4.24 -7.23
N MET A 101 4.30 -3.73 -6.13
CA MET A 101 4.13 -2.29 -5.91
C MET A 101 5.47 -1.56 -5.80
N MET A 102 6.47 -2.18 -5.17
CA MET A 102 7.84 -1.64 -5.11
C MET A 102 8.47 -1.52 -6.49
N SER A 103 8.32 -2.54 -7.34
CA SER A 103 8.79 -2.49 -8.72
C SER A 103 8.10 -1.37 -9.50
N LEU A 104 6.78 -1.23 -9.37
CA LEU A 104 6.01 -0.15 -10.01
C LEU A 104 6.52 1.24 -9.59
N MET A 105 6.61 1.49 -8.28
CA MET A 105 7.07 2.77 -7.76
C MET A 105 8.52 3.07 -8.18
N SER A 106 9.39 2.05 -8.20
CA SER A 106 10.78 2.20 -8.64
C SER A 106 10.86 2.55 -10.12
N SER A 107 10.07 1.91 -10.97
CA SER A 107 10.02 2.21 -12.40
C SER A 107 9.52 3.62 -12.67
N MET A 108 8.48 4.08 -11.96
CA MET A 108 7.99 5.45 -12.10
C MET A 108 9.03 6.47 -11.63
N ALA A 109 9.66 6.24 -10.48
CA ALA A 109 10.71 7.14 -9.97
C ALA A 109 11.88 7.25 -10.95
N GLN A 110 12.28 6.15 -11.58
CA GLN A 110 13.33 6.17 -12.60
C GLN A 110 12.93 6.97 -13.85
N GLN A 111 11.69 6.81 -14.33
CA GLN A 111 11.18 7.60 -15.46
C GLN A 111 11.16 9.10 -15.15
N ILE A 112 10.69 9.49 -13.97
CA ILE A 112 10.68 10.89 -13.53
C ILE A 112 12.12 11.44 -13.49
N PHE A 113 13.05 10.70 -12.91
CA PHE A 113 14.45 11.10 -12.85
C PHE A 113 15.08 11.26 -14.24
N GLU A 114 14.79 10.35 -15.18
CA GLU A 114 15.27 10.43 -16.56
C GLU A 114 14.72 11.67 -17.28
N LEU A 115 13.44 11.99 -17.09
CA LEU A 115 12.82 13.21 -17.63
C LEU A 115 13.50 14.46 -17.08
N GLU A 116 13.77 14.54 -15.78
CA GLU A 116 14.48 15.68 -15.16
C GLU A 116 15.90 15.84 -15.69
N VAL A 117 16.66 14.74 -15.84
CA VAL A 117 18.02 14.77 -16.40
C VAL A 117 18.01 15.21 -17.86
N LEU A 118 17.03 14.79 -18.66
CA LEU A 118 16.88 15.23 -20.05
C LEU A 118 16.55 16.73 -20.15
N GLN A 119 15.71 17.26 -19.25
CA GLN A 119 15.44 18.70 -19.18
C GLN A 119 16.69 19.50 -18.81
N LEU A 120 17.55 18.98 -17.93
CA LEU A 120 18.82 19.63 -17.56
C LEU A 120 19.86 19.59 -18.69
N LYS A 121 19.89 18.53 -19.50
CA LYS A 121 20.81 18.39 -20.65
C LYS A 121 20.35 19.13 -21.91
N GLY A 122 19.09 19.51 -22.00
CA GLY A 122 18.51 20.29 -23.11
C GLY A 122 18.70 21.81 -23.02
N CYS A 123 19.33 22.31 -21.96
CA CYS A 123 19.57 23.74 -21.71
C CYS A 123 21.05 24.15 -21.91
N SER A 124 21.73 23.63 -22.94
CA SER A 124 23.07 24.07 -23.33
C SER A 124 23.17 24.32 -24.83
#